data_AF-A0A7S0CLL3-F1
#
_entry.id   AF-A0A7S0CLL3-F1
#
_cell.length_a   1.000
_cell.length_b   1.000
_cell.length_c   1.000
_cell.angle_alpha   90.00
_cell.angle_beta   90.00
_cell.angle_gamma   90.00
#
_symmetry.space_group_name_H-M   'P 1'
#
loop_
_entity.id
_entity.type
_entity.pdbx_description
1 polymer ?
#
loop_
_entity_poly.entity_id
_entity_poly.type
_entity_poly.pdbx_seq_one_letter_code
_entity_poly.pdbx_strand_id
1 'polypeptide(L)'
;IPFALSFLRNILSGEFESCGCGMPVQWLNLAIISFAAYACLSGADYATTAAKALAVYIGLATTQFRFAPEAALETWGIDLKDRSPVAIFEAKCLGQLGIINAVLIGALISNVDAYKSLGYSGIPALICLALMKISGDFEKIGFEVAKIYPWMALVAVSLIPLLF
;
A
#
# COMPACT_ATOMS: atom_id res chain seq x y z
N ILE A 1 -5.46 12.91 -5.83
CA ILE A 1 -4.89 14.16 -6.41
C ILE A 1 -3.46 14.40 -5.92
N PRO A 2 -3.14 14.46 -4.61
CA PRO A 2 -1.76 14.68 -4.16
C PRO A 2 -0.81 13.57 -4.65
N PHE A 3 -1.24 12.31 -4.58
CA PHE A 3 -0.45 11.18 -5.08
C PHE A 3 -0.16 11.23 -6.57
N ALA A 4 -1.13 11.63 -7.41
CA ALA A 4 -0.93 11.74 -8.86
C ALA A 4 0.08 12.84 -9.21
N LEU A 5 0.03 13.98 -8.51
CA LEU A 5 0.98 15.08 -8.70
C LEU A 5 2.39 14.69 -8.23
N SER A 6 2.52 14.02 -7.08
CA SER A 6 3.81 13.51 -6.62
C SER A 6 4.38 12.46 -7.58
N PHE A 7 3.54 11.55 -8.10
CA PHE A 7 3.97 10.56 -9.09
C PHE A 7 4.45 11.21 -10.39
N LEU A 8 3.67 12.17 -10.91
CA LEU A 8 4.04 12.90 -12.12
C LEU A 8 5.36 13.66 -11.91
N ARG A 9 5.53 14.33 -10.76
CA ARG A 9 6.78 15.02 -10.41
C ARG A 9 7.97 14.05 -10.44
N ASN A 10 7.84 12.89 -9.80
CA ASN A 10 8.93 11.91 -9.68
C ASN A 10 9.27 11.24 -11.03
N ILE A 11 8.27 11.08 -11.91
CA ILE A 11 8.46 10.62 -13.29
C ILE A 11 9.24 11.68 -14.09
N LEU A 12 8.79 12.94 -14.03
CA LEU A 12 9.38 14.04 -14.80
C LEU A 12 10.76 14.46 -14.30
N SER A 13 11.05 14.29 -13.01
CA SER A 13 12.37 14.57 -12.43
C SER A 13 13.39 13.47 -12.70
N GLY A 14 12.98 12.33 -13.25
CA GLY A 14 13.83 11.14 -13.41
C GLY A 14 14.16 10.43 -12.09
N GLU A 15 13.51 10.80 -10.99
CA GLU A 15 13.78 10.23 -9.66
C GLU A 15 13.48 8.72 -9.64
N PHE A 16 12.36 8.30 -10.24
CA PHE A 16 12.05 6.87 -10.36
C PHE A 16 13.08 6.09 -11.17
N GLU A 17 13.54 6.64 -12.29
CA GLU A 17 14.57 6.00 -13.11
C GLU A 17 15.90 5.90 -12.36
N SER A 18 16.25 6.94 -11.58
CA SER A 18 17.43 6.95 -10.72
C SER A 18 17.36 5.92 -9.58
N CYS A 19 16.16 5.61 -9.10
CA CYS A 19 15.89 4.54 -8.15
C CYS A 19 15.80 3.16 -8.81
N GLY A 20 16.07 3.07 -10.12
CA GLY A 20 16.08 1.84 -10.88
C GLY A 20 14.68 1.31 -11.17
N CYS A 21 13.61 2.10 -11.04
CA CYS A 21 12.24 1.69 -11.37
C CYS A 21 12.00 1.67 -12.89
N GLY A 22 11.24 0.69 -13.37
CA GLY A 22 10.84 0.61 -14.77
C GLY A 22 9.85 1.71 -15.17
N MET A 23 10.28 2.67 -15.98
CA MET A 23 9.45 3.81 -16.42
C MET A 23 8.12 3.43 -17.07
N PRO A 24 8.01 2.38 -17.92
CA PRO A 24 6.72 1.98 -18.50
C PRO A 24 5.66 1.65 -17.43
N VAL A 25 6.05 1.00 -16.34
CA VAL A 25 5.14 0.62 -15.26
C VAL A 25 4.71 1.85 -14.45
N GLN A 26 5.62 2.81 -14.25
CA GLN A 26 5.29 4.08 -13.58
C GLN A 26 4.28 4.91 -14.38
N TRP A 27 4.43 4.98 -15.71
CA TRP A 27 3.47 5.65 -16.58
C TRP A 27 2.10 4.95 -16.58
N LEU A 28 2.07 3.62 -16.60
CA LEU A 28 0.82 2.86 -16.49
C LEU A 28 0.12 3.15 -15.15
N ASN A 29 0.86 3.13 -14.05
CA ASN A 29 0.31 3.41 -12.72
C ASN A 29 -0.24 4.85 -12.65
N LEU A 30 0.48 5.83 -13.20
CA LEU A 30 0.00 7.22 -13.28
C LEU A 30 -1.29 7.33 -14.12
N ALA A 31 -1.39 6.60 -15.23
CA ALA A 31 -2.58 6.60 -16.08
C ALA A 31 -3.80 6.05 -15.33
N ILE A 32 -3.64 4.93 -14.62
CA ILE A 32 -4.72 4.31 -13.82
C ILE A 32 -5.21 5.27 -12.72
N ILE A 33 -4.28 5.86 -11.97
CA ILE A 33 -4.61 6.80 -10.88
C ILE A 33 -5.27 8.06 -11.45
N SER A 34 -4.75 8.60 -12.54
CA SER A 34 -5.30 9.80 -13.20
C SER A 34 -6.69 9.56 -13.75
N PHE A 35 -6.95 8.40 -14.36
CA PHE A 35 -8.27 8.04 -14.87
C PHE A 35 -9.31 7.97 -13.74
N ALA A 36 -8.99 7.27 -12.65
CA ALA A 36 -9.90 7.19 -11.50
C ALA A 36 -10.12 8.56 -10.85
N ALA A 37 -9.06 9.37 -10.71
CA ALA A 37 -9.18 10.72 -10.18
C ALA A 37 -10.05 11.62 -11.06
N TYR A 38 -9.89 11.56 -12.39
CA TYR A 38 -10.72 12.28 -13.34
C TYR A 38 -12.19 11.87 -13.20
N ALA A 39 -12.49 10.56 -13.21
CA ALA A 39 -13.85 10.05 -13.08
C ALA A 39 -14.54 10.57 -11.80
N CYS A 40 -13.84 10.55 -10.67
CA CYS A 40 -14.34 11.07 -9.40
C CYS A 40 -14.56 12.60 -9.43
N LEU A 41 -13.65 13.36 -10.03
CA LEU A 41 -13.73 14.83 -10.07
C LEU A 41 -14.77 15.35 -11.06
N SER A 42 -14.94 14.67 -12.19
CA SER A 42 -15.93 15.04 -13.20
C SER A 42 -17.35 14.63 -12.80
N GLY A 43 -17.51 13.87 -11.70
CA GLY A 43 -18.80 13.29 -11.33
C GLY A 43 -19.34 12.32 -12.39
N ALA A 44 -18.46 11.60 -13.08
CA ALA A 44 -18.88 10.64 -14.10
C ALA A 44 -19.82 9.59 -13.50
N ASP A 45 -20.77 9.10 -14.28
CA ASP A 45 -21.69 8.03 -13.90
C ASP A 45 -20.96 6.73 -13.50
N TYR A 46 -19.78 6.49 -14.08
CA TYR A 46 -18.89 5.38 -13.75
C TYR A 46 -17.88 5.67 -12.61
N ALA A 47 -17.93 6.83 -11.95
CA ALA A 47 -16.94 7.23 -10.94
C ALA A 47 -16.78 6.20 -9.81
N THR A 48 -17.90 5.71 -9.26
CA THR A 48 -17.90 4.69 -8.21
C THR A 48 -17.24 3.39 -8.68
N THR A 49 -17.51 2.97 -9.92
CA THR A 49 -16.92 1.77 -10.52
C THR A 49 -15.41 1.94 -10.71
N ALA A 50 -14.98 3.09 -11.25
CA ALA A 50 -13.56 3.40 -11.42
C ALA A 50 -12.81 3.42 -10.09
N ALA A 51 -13.40 4.01 -9.05
CA ALA A 51 -12.80 4.08 -7.73
C ALA A 51 -12.70 2.70 -7.05
N LYS A 52 -13.71 1.83 -7.21
CA LYS A 52 -13.64 0.42 -6.77
C LYS A 52 -12.55 -0.36 -7.51
N ALA A 53 -12.46 -0.19 -8.83
CA ALA A 53 -11.42 -0.82 -9.63
C ALA A 53 -10.02 -0.36 -9.19
N LEU A 54 -9.84 0.93 -8.87
CA LEU A 54 -8.60 1.45 -8.31
C LEU A 54 -8.27 0.79 -6.96
N ALA A 55 -9.25 0.65 -6.06
CA ALA A 55 -9.03 0.00 -4.77
C ALA A 55 -8.56 -1.46 -4.94
N VAL A 56 -9.19 -2.21 -5.85
CA VAL A 56 -8.80 -3.59 -6.19
C VAL A 56 -7.40 -3.63 -6.79
N TYR A 57 -7.09 -2.75 -7.75
CA TYR A 57 -5.78 -2.66 -8.36
C TYR A 57 -4.67 -2.40 -7.33
N ILE A 58 -4.87 -1.40 -6.45
CA ILE A 58 -3.94 -1.11 -5.35
C ILE A 58 -3.80 -2.33 -4.46
N GLY A 59 -4.92 -2.96 -4.07
CA GLY A 59 -4.91 -4.16 -3.23
C GLY A 59 -4.10 -5.31 -3.83
N LEU A 60 -4.29 -5.61 -5.12
CA LEU A 60 -3.58 -6.68 -5.80
C LEU A 60 -2.08 -6.40 -5.94
N ALA A 61 -1.74 -5.21 -6.45
CA ALA A 61 -0.35 -4.79 -6.61
C ALA A 61 0.41 -4.86 -5.27
N THR A 62 -0.22 -4.37 -4.21
CA THR A 62 0.44 -4.25 -2.90
C THR A 62 0.43 -5.57 -2.11
N THR A 63 -0.54 -6.45 -2.38
CA THR A 63 -0.50 -7.85 -1.94
C THR A 63 0.70 -8.58 -2.56
N GLN A 64 1.02 -8.36 -3.83
CA GLN A 64 2.22 -8.92 -4.46
C GLN A 64 3.48 -8.46 -3.73
N PHE A 65 3.62 -7.15 -3.46
CA PHE A 65 4.73 -6.61 -2.67
C PHE A 65 4.85 -7.23 -1.27
N ARG A 66 3.72 -7.53 -0.62
CA ARG A 66 3.72 -8.11 0.73
C ARG A 66 4.15 -9.57 0.77
N PHE A 67 3.62 -10.39 -0.14
CA PHE A 67 3.78 -11.85 -0.06
C PHE A 67 4.80 -12.42 -1.04
N ALA A 68 5.09 -11.70 -2.12
CA ALA A 68 6.09 -12.06 -3.12
C ALA A 68 6.95 -10.82 -3.49
N PRO A 69 7.65 -10.20 -2.51
CA PRO A 69 8.35 -8.94 -2.70
C PRO A 69 9.37 -8.97 -3.84
N GLU A 70 10.10 -10.07 -4.01
CA GLU A 70 11.11 -10.21 -5.07
C GLU A 70 10.45 -10.17 -6.46
N ALA A 71 9.38 -10.95 -6.64
CA ALA A 71 8.61 -10.96 -7.88
C ALA A 71 7.90 -9.62 -8.14
N ALA A 72 7.45 -8.93 -7.09
CA ALA A 72 6.91 -7.59 -7.21
C ALA A 72 7.99 -6.62 -7.70
N LEU A 73 9.15 -6.56 -7.03
CA LEU A 73 10.23 -5.67 -7.42
C LEU A 73 10.65 -5.88 -8.88
N GLU A 74 10.73 -7.14 -9.34
CA GLU A 74 10.94 -7.47 -10.75
C GLU A 74 9.80 -6.99 -11.67
N THR A 75 8.53 -7.25 -11.30
CA THR A 75 7.35 -6.82 -12.07
C THR A 75 7.31 -5.30 -12.24
N TRP A 76 7.74 -4.57 -11.21
CA TRP A 76 7.79 -3.11 -11.19
C TRP A 76 9.09 -2.54 -11.76
N GLY A 77 9.93 -3.42 -12.29
CA GLY A 77 11.18 -3.10 -12.97
C GLY A 77 12.22 -2.48 -12.07
N ILE A 78 12.15 -2.72 -10.75
CA ILE A 78 13.11 -2.23 -9.76
C ILE A 78 14.34 -3.13 -9.79
N ASP A 79 15.48 -2.58 -10.25
CA ASP A 79 16.74 -3.33 -10.35
C ASP A 79 17.26 -3.71 -8.95
N LEU A 80 17.20 -5.01 -8.66
CA LEU A 80 17.55 -5.61 -7.38
C LEU A 80 19.06 -5.82 -7.18
N LYS A 81 19.91 -4.93 -7.70
CA LYS A 81 21.38 -5.05 -7.54
C LYS A 81 21.78 -5.26 -6.07
N ASP A 82 21.01 -4.70 -5.14
CA ASP A 82 21.08 -5.01 -3.72
C ASP A 82 19.78 -5.69 -3.22
N ARG A 83 19.73 -7.03 -3.26
CA ARG A 83 18.74 -7.86 -2.53
C ARG A 83 19.02 -7.86 -1.03
N SER A 84 19.26 -6.69 -0.44
CA SER A 84 19.50 -6.61 1.00
C SER A 84 18.22 -7.05 1.74
N PRO A 85 18.34 -7.71 2.91
CA PRO A 85 17.19 -8.03 3.74
C PRO A 85 16.32 -6.81 4.09
N VAL A 86 16.94 -5.62 4.14
CA VAL A 86 16.27 -4.34 4.36
C VAL A 86 15.38 -3.96 3.17
N ALA A 87 15.86 -4.04 1.93
CA ALA A 87 15.06 -3.72 0.75
C ALA A 87 13.82 -4.64 0.63
N ILE A 88 13.98 -5.94 0.93
CA ILE A 88 12.87 -6.90 0.94
C ILE A 88 11.90 -6.58 2.09
N PHE A 89 12.40 -6.19 3.26
CA PHE A 89 11.57 -5.75 4.37
C PHE A 89 10.77 -4.49 4.03
N GLU A 90 11.39 -3.50 3.40
CA GLU A 90 10.75 -2.26 2.97
C GLU A 90 9.68 -2.52 1.91
N ALA A 91 9.96 -3.37 0.93
CA ALA A 91 8.99 -3.81 -0.08
C ALA A 91 7.75 -4.46 0.59
N LYS A 92 7.97 -5.30 1.60
CA LYS A 92 6.90 -5.90 2.41
C LYS A 92 6.09 -4.84 3.17
N CYS A 93 6.76 -3.86 3.78
CA CYS A 93 6.11 -2.75 4.49
C CYS A 93 5.26 -1.90 3.54
N LEU A 94 5.80 -1.55 2.36
CA LEU A 94 5.09 -0.80 1.33
C LEU A 94 3.85 -1.57 0.85
N GLY A 95 4.01 -2.88 0.59
CA GLY A 95 2.90 -3.76 0.26
C GLY A 95 1.81 -3.75 1.33
N GLN A 96 2.19 -3.77 2.61
CA GLN A 96 1.21 -3.68 3.69
C GLN A 96 0.47 -2.34 3.73
N LEU A 97 1.18 -1.22 3.63
CA LEU A 97 0.57 0.11 3.62
C LEU A 97 -0.43 0.25 2.47
N GLY A 98 -0.09 -0.33 1.31
CA GLY A 98 -0.98 -0.41 0.17
C GLY A 98 -2.26 -1.22 0.43
N ILE A 99 -2.16 -2.39 1.09
CA ILE A 99 -3.32 -3.20 1.49
C ILE A 99 -4.23 -2.41 2.45
N ILE A 100 -3.64 -1.73 3.44
CA ILE A 100 -4.39 -0.89 4.40
C ILE A 100 -5.17 0.20 3.64
N ASN A 101 -4.52 0.89 2.70
CA ASN A 101 -5.16 1.89 1.86
C ASN A 101 -6.25 1.30 0.95
N ALA A 102 -6.03 0.14 0.35
CA ALA A 102 -7.02 -0.53 -0.49
C ALA A 102 -8.29 -0.86 0.30
N VAL A 103 -8.14 -1.37 1.53
CA VAL A 103 -9.28 -1.66 2.43
C VAL A 103 -10.01 -0.38 2.83
N LEU A 104 -9.27 0.68 3.20
CA LEU A 104 -9.87 1.97 3.56
C LEU A 104 -10.68 2.56 2.40
N ILE A 105 -10.06 2.66 1.22
CA ILE A 105 -10.69 3.20 0.01
C ILE A 105 -11.89 2.35 -0.39
N GLY A 106 -11.75 1.02 -0.37
CA GLY A 106 -12.83 0.09 -0.70
C GLY A 106 -14.03 0.20 0.24
N ALA A 107 -13.79 0.37 1.55
CA ALA A 107 -14.84 0.57 2.55
C ALA A 107 -15.57 1.91 2.33
N LEU A 108 -14.82 3.00 2.16
CA LEU A 108 -15.38 4.34 1.94
C LEU A 108 -16.26 4.40 0.68
N ILE A 109 -15.81 3.82 -0.44
CA ILE A 109 -16.57 3.81 -1.70
C ILE A 109 -17.76 2.83 -1.63
N SER A 110 -17.75 1.91 -0.67
CA SER A 110 -18.89 1.01 -0.38
C SER A 110 -19.89 1.61 0.61
N ASN A 111 -19.80 2.92 0.88
CA ASN A 111 -20.66 3.67 1.81
C ASN A 111 -20.61 3.16 3.26
N VAL A 112 -19.51 2.53 3.66
CA VAL A 112 -19.24 2.26 5.08
C VAL A 112 -18.93 3.61 5.75
N ASP A 113 -19.40 3.80 6.98
CA ASP A 113 -19.06 5.02 7.71
C ASP A 113 -17.54 5.19 7.89
N ALA A 114 -17.08 6.43 8.00
CA ALA A 114 -15.65 6.72 8.02
C ALA A 114 -14.91 6.07 9.19
N TYR A 115 -15.54 5.97 10.37
CA TYR A 115 -14.95 5.37 11.55
C TYR A 115 -14.80 3.85 11.40
N LYS A 116 -15.82 3.16 10.89
CA LYS A 116 -15.75 1.74 10.55
C LYS A 116 -14.79 1.45 9.41
N SER A 117 -14.69 2.35 8.42
CA SER A 117 -13.71 2.22 7.34
C SER A 117 -12.29 2.28 7.88
N LEU A 118 -12.01 3.18 8.85
CA LEU A 118 -10.74 3.20 9.57
C LEU A 118 -10.53 1.91 10.37
N GLY A 119 -11.55 1.42 11.08
CA GLY A 119 -11.52 0.15 11.79
C GLY A 119 -11.16 -1.03 10.88
N TYR A 120 -11.83 -1.16 9.73
CA TYR A 120 -11.54 -2.20 8.74
C TYR A 120 -10.11 -2.09 8.21
N SER A 121 -9.60 -0.88 7.98
CA SER A 121 -8.21 -0.66 7.55
C SER A 121 -7.17 -0.96 8.65
N GLY A 122 -7.56 -0.90 9.93
CA GLY A 122 -6.68 -1.26 11.04
C GLY A 122 -6.50 -2.78 11.21
N ILE A 123 -7.44 -3.59 10.73
CA ILE A 123 -7.33 -5.07 10.74
C ILE A 123 -6.07 -5.54 9.99
N PRO A 124 -5.83 -5.19 8.72
CA PRO A 124 -4.60 -5.58 8.02
C PRO A 124 -3.35 -5.00 8.67
N ALA A 125 -3.41 -3.82 9.32
CA ALA A 125 -2.29 -3.28 10.08
C ALA A 125 -1.92 -4.19 11.28
N LEU A 126 -2.90 -4.67 12.04
CA LEU A 126 -2.68 -5.60 13.14
C LEU A 126 -2.12 -6.95 12.64
N ILE A 127 -2.69 -7.49 11.55
CA ILE A 127 -2.21 -8.71 10.91
C ILE A 127 -0.74 -8.54 10.48
N CYS A 128 -0.36 -7.36 9.97
CA CYS A 128 1.02 -7.10 9.58
C CYS A 128 2.00 -7.27 10.73
N LEU A 129 1.73 -6.59 11.85
CA LEU A 129 2.61 -6.62 13.01
C LEU A 129 2.76 -8.05 13.54
N ALA A 130 1.67 -8.82 13.55
CA ALA A 130 1.69 -10.24 13.91
C ALA A 130 2.53 -11.07 12.92
N LEU A 131 2.33 -10.90 11.61
CA LEU A 131 3.07 -11.64 10.58
C LEU A 131 4.55 -11.30 10.57
N MET A 132 4.93 -10.02 10.69
CA MET A 132 6.34 -9.60 10.75
C MET A 132 7.03 -10.20 11.97
N LYS A 133 6.36 -10.22 13.14
CA LYS A 133 6.84 -10.91 14.34
C LYS A 133 7.05 -12.41 14.09
N ILE A 134 6.09 -13.12 13.49
CA ILE A 134 6.18 -14.57 13.26
C ILE A 134 7.29 -14.91 12.26
N SER A 135 7.50 -14.07 11.24
CA SER A 135 8.44 -14.32 10.15
C SER A 135 9.92 -14.10 10.50
N GLY A 136 10.22 -13.54 11.68
CA GLY A 136 11.57 -13.13 12.07
C GLY A 136 12.11 -11.93 11.27
N ASP A 137 11.26 -11.22 10.54
CA ASP A 137 11.66 -10.16 9.62
C ASP A 137 12.25 -8.94 10.34
N PHE A 138 11.79 -8.66 11.58
CA PHE A 138 12.36 -7.61 12.42
C PHE A 138 13.78 -7.94 12.85
N GLU A 139 14.04 -9.18 13.26
CA GLU A 139 15.35 -9.64 13.70
C GLU A 139 16.37 -9.61 12.56
N LYS A 140 15.95 -9.94 11.33
CA LYS A 140 16.80 -9.89 10.12
C LYS A 140 17.32 -8.49 9.80
N ILE A 141 16.62 -7.45 10.23
CA ILE A 141 17.05 -6.04 10.06
C ILE A 141 17.62 -5.45 11.36
N GLY A 142 17.87 -6.26 12.39
CA GLY A 142 18.40 -5.82 13.68
C GLY A 142 17.39 -5.05 14.55
N PHE A 143 16.10 -5.15 14.24
CA PHE A 143 15.04 -4.50 15.01
C PHE A 143 14.65 -5.34 16.23
N GLU A 144 14.54 -4.69 17.38
CA GLU A 144 14.15 -5.33 18.63
C GLU A 144 12.63 -5.59 18.68
N VAL A 145 12.23 -6.85 18.55
CA VAL A 145 10.81 -7.28 18.50
C VAL A 145 10.01 -6.80 19.72
N ALA A 146 10.64 -6.69 20.90
CA ALA A 146 9.97 -6.22 22.11
C ALA A 146 9.34 -4.83 21.94
N LYS A 147 9.92 -3.98 21.06
CA LYS A 147 9.41 -2.64 20.76
C LYS A 147 8.11 -2.65 19.95
N ILE A 148 7.70 -3.78 19.37
CA ILE A 148 6.45 -3.91 18.60
C ILE A 148 5.22 -4.15 19.48
N TYR A 149 5.39 -4.75 20.67
CA TYR A 149 4.24 -5.08 21.54
C TYR A 149 3.35 -3.88 21.89
N PRO A 150 3.89 -2.69 22.24
CA PRO A 150 3.04 -1.52 22.49
C PRO A 150 2.21 -1.10 21.26
N TRP A 151 2.79 -1.20 20.06
CA TRP A 151 2.09 -0.86 18.82
C TRP A 151 0.98 -1.87 18.51
N MET A 152 1.24 -3.17 18.69
CA MET A 152 0.21 -4.20 18.54
C MET A 152 -0.96 -3.97 19.50
N ALA A 153 -0.66 -3.67 20.76
CA ALA A 153 -1.67 -3.39 21.78
C ALA A 153 -2.49 -2.13 21.43
N LEU A 154 -1.81 -1.06 21.02
CA LEU A 154 -2.45 0.20 20.64
C LEU A 154 -3.40 0.00 19.45
N VAL A 155 -2.94 -0.69 18.39
CA VAL A 155 -3.77 -0.98 17.22
C VAL A 155 -4.97 -1.84 17.63
N ALA A 156 -4.74 -2.94 18.37
CA ALA A 156 -5.82 -3.82 18.81
C ALA A 156 -6.88 -3.11 19.66
N VAL A 157 -6.46 -2.26 20.61
CA VAL A 157 -7.38 -1.49 21.46
C VAL A 157 -8.14 -0.44 20.64
N SER A 158 -7.46 0.23 19.69
CA SER A 158 -8.10 1.22 18.82
C SER A 158 -9.17 0.63 17.90
N LEU A 159 -9.08 -0.66 17.56
CA LEU A 159 -10.06 -1.33 16.70
C LEU A 159 -11.42 -1.51 17.37
N ILE A 160 -11.47 -1.68 18.69
CA ILE A 160 -12.72 -1.93 19.43
C ILE A 160 -13.74 -0.80 19.21
N PRO A 161 -13.44 0.48 19.50
CA PRO A 161 -14.38 1.57 19.27
C PRO A 161 -14.58 1.92 17.79
N LEU A 162 -13.71 1.46 16.88
CA LEU A 162 -13.84 1.73 15.45
C LEU A 162 -14.71 0.69 14.75
N LEU A 163 -14.84 -0.52 15.28
CA LEU A 163 -15.60 -1.62 14.67
C LEU A 163 -17.01 -1.78 15.26
N PHE A 164 -17.27 -1.31 16.47
CA PHE A 164 -18.53 -1.45 17.22
C PHE A 164 -19.07 -0.09 17.64
#